data_AF-A0A433D157-F1
#
_entry.id   AF-A0A433D157-F1
#
_cell.length_a   1.000
_cell.length_b   1.000
_cell.length_c   1.000
_cell.angle_alpha   90.00
_cell.angle_beta   90.00
_cell.angle_gamma   90.00
#
_symmetry.space_group_name_H-M   'P 1'
#
loop_
_entity.id
_entity.type
_entity.pdbx_description
1 polymer ?
#
loop_
_entity_poly.entity_id
_entity_poly.type
_entity_poly.pdbx_seq_one_letter_code
_entity_poly.pdbx_strand_id
1 'polypeptide(L)'
;MSTNITFTLPKRPAVGVRGRVVVVRTNYYEIDQVPKGPHYHYDCKITDKVPTVPNPGKAGKAAKPIPKAKVSRIVQQYVERVLQSKIRVVYDGKNNVYSHAKLPQDKLVTEVTLESPGGSSDVYKIVLELVNTNPMDALNNYLRGVPPADRDQVAQFASSVNYLNVLLRHWPAQQYIASGKNIYRSQGATRMSSGLDVWQGVFQSARLGGVGMDGRPTGE
;
A
#
# COMPACT_ATOMS: atom_id res chain seq x y z
N MET A 1 8.94 20.14 36.94
CA MET A 1 9.42 20.18 35.54
C MET A 1 9.53 18.75 35.04
N SER A 2 8.67 18.28 34.13
CA SER A 2 8.80 16.92 33.58
C SER A 2 9.91 16.92 32.54
N THR A 3 11.02 16.24 32.82
CA THR A 3 12.06 15.97 31.83
C THR A 3 11.50 14.96 30.83
N ASN A 4 11.18 15.43 29.62
CA ASN A 4 10.86 14.54 28.50
C ASN A 4 12.15 13.80 28.09
N ILE A 5 12.37 12.62 28.67
CA ILE A 5 13.44 11.72 28.23
C ILE A 5 13.05 11.20 26.85
N THR A 6 13.72 11.73 25.82
CA THR A 6 13.55 11.25 24.45
C THR A 6 14.44 10.02 24.27
N PHE A 7 13.83 8.83 24.24
CA PHE A 7 14.55 7.59 23.93
C PHE A 7 14.96 7.59 22.46
N THR A 8 16.25 7.77 22.19
CA THR A 8 16.84 7.58 20.86
C THR A 8 17.48 6.20 20.78
N LEU A 9 17.23 5.49 19.68
CA LEU A 9 17.89 4.20 19.45
C LEU A 9 19.38 4.44 19.17
N PRO A 10 20.31 3.67 19.77
CA PRO A 10 21.72 3.82 19.51
C PRO A 10 22.05 3.46 18.07
N LYS A 11 23.00 4.20 17.47
CA LYS A 11 23.55 3.85 16.16
C LYS A 11 24.35 2.56 16.25
N ARG A 12 24.39 1.78 15.17
CA ARG A 12 25.29 0.63 15.06
C ARG A 12 26.75 1.12 15.24
N PRO A 13 27.51 0.61 16.22
CA PRO A 13 28.85 1.13 16.51
C PRO A 13 29.89 0.68 15.47
N ALA A 14 29.79 -0.56 14.99
CA ALA A 14 30.67 -1.12 13.97
C ALA A 14 30.07 -2.42 13.38
N VAL A 15 30.65 -2.91 12.28
CA VAL A 15 30.40 -4.27 11.76
C VAL A 15 31.31 -5.27 12.48
N GLY A 16 30.82 -6.49 12.72
CA GLY A 16 31.61 -7.55 13.34
C GLY A 16 32.72 -8.07 12.42
N VAL A 17 33.93 -8.27 12.98
CA VAL A 17 35.12 -8.70 12.23
C VAL A 17 35.63 -10.11 12.58
N ARG A 18 35.04 -10.76 13.58
CA ARG A 18 35.46 -12.10 14.04
C ARG A 18 34.72 -13.20 13.27
N GLY A 19 35.42 -14.31 13.03
CA GLY A 19 34.87 -15.50 12.40
C GLY A 19 35.35 -15.70 10.96
N ARG A 20 34.90 -16.79 10.34
CA ARG A 20 35.22 -17.11 8.93
C ARG A 20 34.19 -16.45 8.02
N VAL A 21 34.65 -15.77 6.98
CA VAL A 21 33.79 -15.20 5.94
C VAL A 21 33.10 -16.32 5.17
N VAL A 22 31.78 -16.21 5.01
CA VAL A 22 30.93 -17.15 4.26
C VAL A 22 30.01 -16.39 3.32
N VAL A 23 29.83 -16.90 2.11
CA VAL A 23 28.90 -16.34 1.13
C VAL A 23 27.49 -16.86 1.46
N VAL A 24 26.55 -15.93 1.64
CA VAL A 24 25.14 -16.23 1.91
C VAL A 24 24.25 -15.68 0.80
N ARG A 25 23.16 -16.39 0.51
CA ARG A 25 22.08 -15.90 -0.33
C ARG A 25 20.87 -15.62 0.54
N THR A 26 20.24 -14.49 0.32
CA THR A 26 19.01 -14.10 1.02
C THR A 26 17.85 -14.04 0.03
N ASN A 27 16.63 -14.03 0.55
CA ASN A 27 15.41 -13.78 -0.22
C ASN A 27 15.09 -12.27 -0.31
N TYR A 28 16.12 -11.42 -0.24
CA TYR A 28 16.00 -9.98 -0.39
C TYR A 28 16.41 -9.61 -1.81
N TYR A 29 15.58 -8.79 -2.44
CA TYR A 29 15.81 -8.29 -3.78
C TYR A 29 15.97 -6.77 -3.69
N GLU A 30 17.04 -6.25 -4.28
CA GLU A 30 17.29 -4.82 -4.32
C GLU A 30 16.21 -4.12 -5.17
N ILE A 31 15.75 -2.97 -4.68
CA ILE A 31 14.92 -2.05 -5.46
C ILE A 31 15.89 -1.02 -6.02
N ASP A 32 16.26 -1.21 -7.29
CA ASP A 32 17.23 -0.38 -8.01
C ASP A 32 16.70 1.04 -8.29
N GLN A 33 15.38 1.16 -8.48
CA GLN A 33 14.75 2.42 -8.83
C GLN A 33 13.61 2.77 -7.87
N VAL A 34 13.77 3.91 -7.21
CA VAL A 34 12.73 4.51 -6.36
C VAL A 34 12.01 5.61 -7.16
N PRO A 35 10.68 5.76 -7.01
CA PRO A 35 9.93 6.81 -7.69
C PRO A 35 10.51 8.21 -7.41
N LYS A 36 10.59 9.04 -8.45
CA LYS A 36 11.03 10.44 -8.37
C LYS A 36 9.84 11.35 -8.05
N GLY A 37 10.13 12.45 -7.38
CA GLY A 37 9.14 13.47 -7.02
C GLY A 37 8.32 13.09 -5.78
N PRO A 38 7.42 13.98 -5.33
CA PRO A 38 6.57 13.70 -4.20
C PRO A 38 5.50 12.66 -4.55
N HIS A 39 5.01 11.97 -3.53
CA HIS A 39 3.79 11.18 -3.61
C HIS A 39 2.67 11.87 -2.83
N TYR A 40 1.45 11.75 -3.34
CA TYR A 40 0.27 12.38 -2.77
C TYR A 40 -0.56 11.31 -2.08
N HIS A 41 -0.86 11.51 -0.80
CA HIS A 41 -1.62 10.57 0.03
C HIS A 41 -3.03 11.10 0.24
N TYR A 42 -4.01 10.29 -0.15
CA TYR A 42 -5.42 10.57 0.01
C TYR A 42 -6.05 9.56 0.98
N ASP A 43 -6.91 10.04 1.86
CA ASP A 43 -7.86 9.19 2.59
C ASP A 43 -9.03 8.87 1.67
N CYS A 44 -9.37 7.59 1.58
CA CYS A 44 -10.39 7.05 0.71
C CYS A 44 -11.53 6.48 1.54
N LYS A 45 -12.70 7.09 1.40
CA LYS A 45 -13.94 6.63 2.03
C LYS A 45 -14.89 6.16 0.94
N ILE A 46 -15.37 4.93 1.07
CA ILE A 46 -16.29 4.31 0.12
C ILE A 46 -17.55 3.92 0.89
N THR A 47 -18.69 4.45 0.42
CA THR A 47 -20.00 4.20 1.01
C THR A 47 -20.95 3.68 -0.04
N ASP A 48 -21.74 2.67 0.31
CA ASP A 48 -22.81 2.16 -0.55
C ASP A 48 -23.93 3.20 -0.64
N LYS A 49 -24.37 3.53 -1.87
CA LYS A 49 -25.65 4.21 -2.05
C LYS A 49 -26.70 3.12 -2.19
N VAL A 50 -27.68 3.14 -1.28
CA VAL A 50 -28.87 2.28 -1.36
C VAL A 50 -29.42 2.32 -2.81
N PRO A 51 -29.76 1.16 -3.42
CA PRO A 51 -30.00 1.08 -4.86
C PRO A 51 -31.03 2.09 -5.37
N THR A 52 -30.84 2.56 -6.61
CA THR A 52 -31.78 3.39 -7.38
C THR A 52 -33.12 2.69 -7.65
N VAL A 53 -33.23 1.38 -7.37
CA VAL A 53 -34.50 0.65 -7.36
C VAL A 53 -35.01 0.58 -5.93
N PRO A 54 -36.18 1.16 -5.60
CA PRO A 54 -36.77 1.03 -4.29
C PRO A 54 -37.07 -0.45 -4.05
N ASN A 55 -36.23 -1.11 -3.26
CA ASN A 55 -36.53 -2.45 -2.76
C ASN A 55 -37.15 -2.27 -1.37
N PRO A 56 -38.49 -2.39 -1.22
CA PRO A 56 -39.18 -2.08 0.02
C PRO A 56 -38.70 -2.90 1.23
N GLY A 57 -37.96 -4.01 1.02
CA GLY A 57 -37.34 -4.81 2.09
C GLY A 57 -35.94 -4.38 2.58
N LYS A 58 -35.38 -3.28 2.05
CA LYS A 58 -34.03 -2.77 2.41
C LYS A 58 -34.03 -1.39 3.08
N ALA A 59 -35.18 -0.72 3.20
CA ALA A 59 -35.28 0.54 3.94
C ALA A 59 -35.01 0.28 5.44
N GLY A 60 -33.96 0.90 5.98
CA GLY A 60 -33.65 0.84 7.43
C GLY A 60 -32.60 -0.20 7.87
N LYS A 61 -31.97 -0.96 6.96
CA LYS A 61 -30.85 -1.85 7.34
C LYS A 61 -29.52 -1.08 7.30
N ALA A 62 -28.76 -1.11 8.39
CA ALA A 62 -27.41 -0.56 8.44
C ALA A 62 -26.56 -1.11 7.28
N ALA A 63 -25.80 -0.23 6.62
CA ALA A 63 -24.98 -0.60 5.47
C ALA A 63 -23.98 -1.70 5.90
N LYS A 64 -24.07 -2.88 5.27
CA LYS A 64 -23.12 -3.96 5.51
C LYS A 64 -21.72 -3.52 5.06
N PRO A 65 -20.64 -3.93 5.74
CA PRO A 65 -19.28 -3.68 5.28
C PRO A 65 -19.09 -4.18 3.85
N ILE A 66 -18.59 -3.33 2.97
CA ILE A 66 -18.31 -3.70 1.58
C ILE A 66 -17.13 -4.72 1.60
N PRO A 67 -17.27 -5.90 0.99
CA PRO A 67 -16.19 -6.87 0.92
C PRO A 67 -14.93 -6.28 0.29
N LYS A 68 -13.74 -6.54 0.86
CA LYS A 68 -12.47 -5.96 0.38
C LYS A 68 -12.22 -6.15 -1.11
N ALA A 69 -12.55 -7.33 -1.64
CA ALA A 69 -12.44 -7.62 -3.08
C ALA A 69 -13.34 -6.71 -3.94
N LYS A 70 -14.53 -6.34 -3.45
CA LYS A 70 -15.39 -5.34 -4.11
C LYS A 70 -14.77 -3.95 -4.01
N VAL A 71 -14.24 -3.57 -2.85
CA VAL A 71 -13.62 -2.24 -2.65
C VAL A 71 -12.48 -1.97 -3.63
N SER A 72 -11.58 -2.94 -3.83
CA SER A 72 -10.51 -2.81 -4.82
C SER A 72 -11.02 -2.62 -6.25
N ARG A 73 -12.12 -3.31 -6.64
CA ARG A 73 -12.77 -3.12 -7.95
C ARG A 73 -13.43 -1.75 -8.09
N ILE A 74 -14.05 -1.24 -7.03
CA ILE A 74 -14.62 0.13 -6.99
C ILE A 74 -13.52 1.16 -7.30
N VAL A 75 -12.38 1.07 -6.63
CA VAL A 75 -11.25 1.99 -6.86
C VAL A 75 -10.67 1.84 -8.27
N GLN A 76 -10.58 0.62 -8.79
CA GLN A 76 -10.13 0.41 -10.17
C GLN A 76 -11.06 1.08 -11.18
N GLN A 77 -12.38 0.87 -11.04
CA GLN A 77 -13.37 1.46 -11.94
C GLN A 77 -13.37 3.00 -11.85
N TYR A 78 -13.11 3.54 -10.66
CA TYR A 78 -12.90 4.98 -10.46
C TYR A 78 -11.73 5.52 -11.27
N VAL A 79 -10.57 4.87 -11.22
CA VAL A 79 -9.38 5.29 -11.98
C VAL A 79 -9.64 5.25 -13.48
N GLU A 80 -10.32 4.21 -13.95
CA GLU A 80 -10.63 4.02 -15.37
C GLU A 80 -11.65 5.06 -15.88
N ARG A 81 -12.77 5.25 -15.17
CA ARG A 81 -13.89 6.10 -15.63
C ARG A 81 -13.72 7.58 -15.28
N VAL A 82 -13.29 7.87 -14.06
CA VAL A 82 -13.24 9.25 -13.52
C VAL A 82 -11.90 9.90 -13.82
N LEU A 83 -10.80 9.21 -13.52
CA LEU A 83 -9.46 9.74 -13.81
C LEU A 83 -9.04 9.50 -15.27
N GLN A 84 -9.85 8.80 -16.07
CA GLN A 84 -9.60 8.50 -17.48
C GLN A 84 -8.21 7.89 -17.72
N SER A 85 -7.68 7.15 -16.73
CA SER A 85 -6.31 6.63 -16.72
C SER A 85 -5.20 7.68 -16.89
N LYS A 86 -5.48 8.97 -16.78
CA LYS A 86 -4.49 10.06 -16.87
C LYS A 86 -3.55 10.05 -15.67
N ILE A 87 -4.11 9.82 -14.48
CA ILE A 87 -3.35 9.69 -13.24
C ILE A 87 -3.62 8.29 -12.68
N ARG A 88 -2.58 7.48 -12.57
CA ARG A 88 -2.66 6.18 -11.91
C ARG A 88 -2.52 6.38 -10.40
N VAL A 89 -3.32 5.65 -9.65
CA VAL A 89 -3.26 5.62 -8.20
C VAL A 89 -3.04 4.19 -7.73
N VAL A 90 -2.44 4.04 -6.56
CA VAL A 90 -2.31 2.77 -5.86
C VAL A 90 -3.11 2.82 -4.57
N TYR A 91 -3.66 1.68 -4.19
CA TYR A 91 -4.58 1.57 -3.06
C TYR A 91 -4.17 0.41 -2.16
N ASP A 92 -4.19 0.65 -0.85
CA ASP A 92 -3.76 -0.31 0.17
C ASP A 92 -4.82 -1.39 0.51
N GLY A 93 -6.03 -1.29 -0.05
CA GLY A 93 -7.14 -2.18 0.25
C GLY A 93 -7.95 -1.80 1.50
N LYS A 94 -7.69 -0.62 2.09
CA LYS A 94 -8.40 -0.07 3.26
C LYS A 94 -8.86 1.35 3.02
N ASN A 95 -8.03 2.35 3.29
CA ASN A 95 -8.39 3.75 3.23
C ASN A 95 -7.28 4.63 2.66
N ASN A 96 -6.12 4.08 2.31
CA ASN A 96 -5.00 4.87 1.83
C ASN A 96 -4.85 4.71 0.32
N VAL A 97 -5.01 5.82 -0.39
CA VAL A 97 -4.73 5.92 -1.82
C VAL A 97 -3.51 6.81 -2.01
N TYR A 98 -2.60 6.40 -2.89
CA TYR A 98 -1.42 7.19 -3.26
C TYR A 98 -1.38 7.43 -4.75
N SER A 99 -0.89 8.59 -5.17
CA SER A 99 -0.64 8.91 -6.58
C SER A 99 0.74 9.55 -6.77
N HIS A 100 1.28 9.42 -7.99
CA HIS A 100 2.54 10.07 -8.35
C HIS A 100 2.34 11.56 -8.74
N ALA A 101 1.11 11.95 -9.07
CA ALA A 101 0.74 13.29 -9.48
C ALA A 101 -0.50 13.74 -8.70
N LYS A 102 -0.55 15.03 -8.38
CA LYS A 102 -1.66 15.62 -7.65
C LYS A 102 -2.94 15.48 -8.46
N LEU A 103 -3.99 14.96 -7.84
CA LEU A 103 -5.33 14.97 -8.44
C LEU A 103 -5.82 16.42 -8.65
N PRO A 104 -6.76 16.67 -9.57
CA PRO A 104 -7.21 18.03 -9.91
C PRO A 104 -7.78 18.83 -8.73
N GLN A 105 -8.27 18.14 -7.69
CA GLN A 105 -8.84 18.74 -6.49
C GLN A 105 -8.30 18.02 -5.25
N ASP A 106 -8.15 18.77 -4.16
CA ASP A 106 -7.75 18.20 -2.86
C ASP A 106 -8.84 17.30 -2.29
N LYS A 107 -10.11 17.57 -2.62
CA LYS A 107 -11.24 16.71 -2.27
C LYS A 107 -12.05 16.39 -3.51
N LEU A 108 -12.14 15.10 -3.83
CA LEU A 108 -12.89 14.62 -4.99
C LEU A 108 -13.97 13.67 -4.50
N VAL A 109 -15.22 14.01 -4.84
CA VAL A 109 -16.41 13.21 -4.52
C VAL A 109 -16.99 12.73 -5.83
N THR A 110 -17.13 11.42 -6.00
CA THR A 110 -17.68 10.86 -7.23
C THR A 110 -18.44 9.57 -6.95
N GLU A 111 -19.30 9.20 -7.89
CA GLU A 111 -20.06 7.96 -7.83
C GLU A 111 -19.54 6.99 -8.88
N VAL A 112 -19.45 5.73 -8.49
CA VAL A 112 -19.00 4.65 -9.34
C VAL A 112 -20.05 3.56 -9.33
N THR A 113 -20.54 3.24 -10.51
CA THR A 113 -21.47 2.14 -10.72
C THR A 113 -20.67 0.87 -11.03
N LEU A 114 -20.87 -0.17 -10.22
CA LEU A 114 -20.36 -1.51 -10.49
C LEU A 114 -21.49 -2.38 -11.03
N GLU A 115 -21.34 -2.80 -12.28
CA GLU A 115 -22.23 -3.76 -12.91
C GLU A 115 -21.89 -5.18 -12.43
N SER A 116 -22.89 -5.88 -11.91
CA SER A 116 -22.75 -7.29 -11.55
C SER A 116 -23.13 -8.19 -12.74
N PRO A 117 -22.54 -9.39 -12.87
CA PRO A 117 -22.86 -10.32 -13.96
C PRO A 117 -24.35 -10.69 -14.07
N GLY A 118 -25.12 -10.55 -12.98
CA GLY A 118 -26.56 -10.78 -12.94
C GLY A 118 -27.42 -9.57 -13.33
N GLY A 119 -26.85 -8.52 -13.94
CA GLY A 119 -27.58 -7.34 -14.41
C GLY A 119 -27.95 -6.31 -13.33
N SER A 120 -27.65 -6.56 -12.06
CA SER A 120 -27.80 -5.57 -10.99
C SER A 120 -26.61 -4.63 -10.94
N SER A 121 -26.88 -3.32 -10.88
CA SER A 121 -25.87 -2.28 -10.73
C SER A 121 -25.92 -1.69 -9.33
N ASP A 122 -24.82 -1.78 -8.59
CA ASP A 122 -24.67 -1.12 -7.29
C ASP A 122 -23.91 0.20 -7.50
N VAL A 123 -24.39 1.28 -6.89
CA VAL A 123 -23.77 2.61 -6.98
C VAL A 123 -23.02 2.89 -5.69
N TYR A 124 -21.75 3.23 -5.79
CA TYR A 124 -20.89 3.54 -4.65
C TYR A 124 -20.43 4.98 -4.70
N LYS A 125 -20.56 5.69 -3.59
CA LYS A 125 -19.96 7.00 -3.42
C LYS A 125 -18.53 6.84 -2.91
N ILE A 126 -17.58 7.44 -3.63
CA ILE A 126 -16.17 7.50 -3.28
C ILE A 126 -15.82 8.94 -2.93
N VAL A 127 -15.13 9.11 -1.82
CA VAL A 127 -14.54 10.38 -1.38
C VAL A 127 -13.04 10.18 -1.24
N LEU A 128 -12.27 10.91 -2.03
CA LEU A 128 -10.81 11.04 -1.88
C LEU A 128 -10.51 12.42 -1.32
N GLU A 129 -9.79 12.47 -0.21
CA GLU A 129 -9.38 13.73 0.44
C GLU A 129 -7.88 13.72 0.66
N LEU A 130 -7.18 14.74 0.15
CA LEU A 130 -5.73 14.87 0.27
C LEU A 130 -5.37 15.06 1.74
N VAL A 131 -4.63 14.10 2.29
CA VAL A 131 -4.14 14.13 3.66
C VAL A 131 -2.73 14.69 3.71
N ASN A 132 -1.89 14.32 2.74
CA ASN A 132 -0.49 14.70 2.77
C ASN A 132 0.15 14.76 1.38
N THR A 133 1.12 15.65 1.21
CA THR A 133 2.03 15.71 0.06
C THR A 133 3.44 15.43 0.57
N ASN A 134 3.95 14.23 0.29
CA ASN A 134 5.18 13.76 0.88
C ASN A 134 6.31 13.78 -0.15
N PRO A 135 7.34 14.62 0.04
CA PRO A 135 8.57 14.53 -0.75
C PRO A 135 9.28 13.20 -0.46
N MET A 136 10.00 12.70 -1.47
CA MET A 136 10.82 11.48 -1.34
C MET A 136 12.23 11.77 -0.81
N ASP A 137 12.55 13.03 -0.49
CA ASP A 137 13.89 13.47 -0.11
C ASP A 137 14.39 12.81 1.17
N ALA A 138 13.53 12.66 2.20
CA ALA A 138 13.91 11.98 3.43
C ALA A 138 14.30 10.51 3.19
N LEU A 139 13.61 9.81 2.29
CA LEU A 139 13.97 8.46 1.88
C LEU A 139 15.27 8.46 1.08
N ASN A 140 15.39 9.34 0.08
CA ASN A 140 16.58 9.42 -0.78
C ASN A 140 17.85 9.77 0.02
N ASN A 141 17.74 10.67 0.99
CA ASN A 141 18.81 11.03 1.90
C ASN A 141 19.21 9.85 2.78
N TYR A 142 18.22 9.12 3.32
CA TYR A 142 18.50 7.92 4.10
C TYR A 142 19.24 6.86 3.29
N LEU A 143 18.84 6.64 2.03
CA LEU A 143 19.53 5.71 1.13
C LEU A 143 20.98 6.13 0.81
N ARG A 144 21.30 7.42 0.94
CA ARG A 144 22.66 7.97 0.84
C ARG A 144 23.42 7.98 2.18
N GLY A 145 22.87 7.38 3.23
CA GLY A 145 23.50 7.34 4.55
C GLY A 145 23.22 8.55 5.45
N VAL A 146 22.35 9.48 5.03
CA VAL A 146 21.96 10.65 5.82
C VAL A 146 20.63 10.37 6.55
N PRO A 147 20.65 10.06 7.86
CA PRO A 147 19.42 9.77 8.58
C PRO A 147 18.53 11.02 8.75
N PRO A 148 17.20 10.86 8.88
CA PRO A 148 16.30 11.93 9.26
C PRO A 148 16.80 12.70 10.50
N ALA A 149 16.91 14.02 10.37
CA ALA A 149 17.41 14.88 11.44
C ALA A 149 16.35 15.27 12.46
N ASP A 150 15.08 15.27 12.05
CA ASP A 150 13.95 15.76 12.84
C ASP A 150 12.72 14.84 12.71
N ARG A 151 11.70 15.12 13.52
CA ARG A 151 10.46 14.34 13.56
C ARG A 151 9.70 14.36 12.23
N ASP A 152 9.76 15.45 11.48
CA ASP A 152 9.02 15.59 10.23
C ASP A 152 9.67 14.76 9.12
N GLN A 153 11.00 14.77 9.05
CA GLN A 153 11.76 13.90 8.16
C GLN A 153 11.53 12.41 8.49
N VAL A 154 11.43 12.05 9.79
CA VAL A 154 11.08 10.68 10.19
C VAL A 154 9.68 10.30 9.69
N ALA A 155 8.71 11.22 9.79
CA ALA A 155 7.35 10.98 9.30
C ALA A 155 7.28 10.88 7.76
N GLN A 156 8.00 11.75 7.03
CA GLN A 156 8.12 11.71 5.57
C GLN A 156 8.76 10.40 5.10
N PHE A 157 9.84 9.99 5.76
CA PHE A 157 10.52 8.74 5.52
C PHE A 157 9.59 7.54 5.74
N ALA A 158 8.91 7.46 6.90
CA ALA A 158 7.99 6.38 7.20
C ALA A 158 6.84 6.30 6.18
N SER A 159 6.32 7.46 5.78
CA SER A 159 5.27 7.55 4.76
C SER A 159 5.76 7.08 3.39
N SER A 160 6.98 7.42 3.00
CA SER A 160 7.61 6.99 1.75
C SER A 160 7.81 5.47 1.69
N VAL A 161 8.25 4.87 2.81
CA VAL A 161 8.37 3.41 2.93
C VAL A 161 7.00 2.73 2.85
N ASN A 162 5.97 3.31 3.46
CA ASN A 162 4.61 2.79 3.34
C ASN A 162 4.08 2.89 1.91
N TYR A 163 4.31 4.02 1.23
CA TYR A 163 3.98 4.21 -0.17
C TYR A 163 4.62 3.14 -1.05
N LEU A 164 5.93 2.86 -0.89
CA LEU A 164 6.61 1.79 -1.63
C LEU A 164 5.99 0.41 -1.38
N ASN A 165 5.63 0.09 -0.13
CA ASN A 165 4.94 -1.16 0.19
C ASN A 165 3.59 -1.28 -0.52
N VAL A 166 2.81 -0.20 -0.58
CA VAL A 166 1.52 -0.18 -1.28
C VAL A 166 1.70 -0.24 -2.79
N LEU A 167 2.64 0.52 -3.34
CA LEU A 167 2.98 0.55 -4.77
C LEU A 167 3.33 -0.85 -5.29
N LEU A 168 4.28 -1.53 -4.64
CA LEU A 168 4.75 -2.85 -5.06
C LEU A 168 3.70 -3.96 -4.89
N ARG A 169 2.77 -3.77 -3.94
CA ARG A 169 1.70 -4.73 -3.64
C ARG A 169 0.46 -4.52 -4.51
N HIS A 170 0.25 -3.32 -5.05
CA HIS A 170 -0.99 -2.93 -5.70
C HIS A 170 -1.37 -3.87 -6.85
N TRP A 171 -0.47 -4.07 -7.80
CA TRP A 171 -0.74 -4.92 -8.96
C TRP A 171 -0.92 -6.39 -8.58
N PRO A 172 -0.03 -7.03 -7.80
CA PRO A 172 -0.24 -8.41 -7.36
C PRO A 172 -1.55 -8.62 -6.59
N ALA A 173 -1.96 -7.66 -5.75
CA ALA A 173 -3.21 -7.74 -4.99
C ALA A 173 -4.47 -7.61 -5.85
N GLN A 174 -4.36 -7.11 -7.09
CA GLN A 174 -5.46 -7.10 -8.07
C GLN A 174 -5.56 -8.43 -8.83
N GLN A 175 -4.43 -9.11 -9.05
CA GLN A 175 -4.37 -10.34 -9.84
C GLN A 175 -4.59 -11.61 -8.99
N TYR A 176 -4.18 -11.56 -7.72
CA TYR A 176 -4.11 -12.73 -6.83
C TYR A 176 -4.87 -12.50 -5.53
N ILE A 177 -5.01 -13.56 -4.73
CA ILE A 177 -5.66 -13.44 -3.42
C ILE A 177 -4.66 -12.86 -2.41
N ALA A 178 -4.90 -11.62 -2.00
CA ALA A 178 -4.09 -10.93 -1.01
C ALA A 178 -4.69 -11.05 0.41
N SER A 179 -3.86 -11.44 1.38
CA SER A 179 -4.20 -11.37 2.81
C SER A 179 -3.02 -10.86 3.63
N GLY A 180 -3.21 -9.74 4.33
CA GLY A 180 -2.15 -9.09 5.10
C GLY A 180 -0.98 -8.66 4.22
N LYS A 181 0.21 -9.25 4.43
CA LYS A 181 1.41 -9.07 3.58
C LYS A 181 1.65 -10.24 2.63
N ASN A 182 0.78 -11.24 2.64
CA ASN A 182 0.87 -12.42 1.80
C ASN A 182 0.02 -12.27 0.54
N ILE A 183 0.45 -12.94 -0.52
CA ILE A 183 -0.24 -13.05 -1.81
C ILE A 183 -0.26 -14.53 -2.19
N TYR A 184 -1.44 -15.06 -2.51
CA TYR A 184 -1.67 -16.47 -2.79
C TYR A 184 -2.22 -16.67 -4.20
N ARG A 185 -1.82 -17.76 -4.84
CA ARG A 185 -2.36 -18.21 -6.13
C ARG A 185 -3.19 -19.48 -5.94
N SER A 186 -4.32 -19.57 -6.63
CA SER A 186 -5.13 -20.79 -6.69
C SER A 186 -4.56 -21.82 -7.65
N GLN A 187 -3.84 -21.39 -8.68
CA GLN A 187 -3.23 -22.30 -9.64
C GLN A 187 -2.17 -23.16 -8.96
N GLY A 188 -2.31 -24.49 -9.09
CA GLY A 188 -1.46 -25.45 -8.40
C GLY A 188 -1.84 -25.69 -6.94
N ALA A 189 -3.04 -25.29 -6.51
CA ALA A 189 -3.55 -25.64 -5.19
C ALA A 189 -3.58 -27.16 -4.99
N THR A 190 -3.13 -27.60 -3.83
CA THR A 190 -3.14 -29.02 -3.45
C THR A 190 -4.37 -29.30 -2.61
N ARG A 191 -5.22 -30.22 -3.08
CA ARG A 191 -6.44 -30.60 -2.36
C ARG A 191 -6.09 -31.40 -1.11
N MET A 192 -6.73 -31.07 0.00
CA MET A 192 -6.67 -31.80 1.26
C MET A 192 -7.99 -32.52 1.54
N SER A 193 -8.01 -33.35 2.59
CA SER A 193 -9.24 -33.93 3.12
C SER A 193 -10.23 -32.84 3.55
N SER A 194 -11.50 -33.21 3.63
CA SER A 194 -12.57 -32.34 4.16
C SER A 194 -12.85 -31.06 3.35
N GLY A 195 -12.53 -31.07 2.05
CA GLY A 195 -12.86 -29.95 1.15
C GLY A 195 -11.97 -28.71 1.32
N LEU A 196 -10.81 -28.87 1.95
CA LEU A 196 -9.80 -27.82 2.09
C LEU A 196 -8.82 -27.88 0.92
N ASP A 197 -8.28 -26.72 0.53
CA ASP A 197 -7.22 -26.60 -0.45
C ASP A 197 -6.04 -25.82 0.14
N VAL A 198 -4.81 -26.30 -0.10
CA VAL A 198 -3.58 -25.58 0.25
C VAL A 198 -3.13 -24.75 -0.94
N TRP A 199 -3.12 -23.45 -0.74
CA TRP A 199 -2.70 -22.49 -1.76
C TRP A 199 -1.32 -21.98 -1.44
N GLN A 200 -0.39 -22.13 -2.38
CA GLN A 200 0.94 -21.56 -2.23
C GLN A 200 0.90 -20.04 -2.40
N GLY A 201 1.76 -19.35 -1.67
CA GLY A 201 1.85 -17.91 -1.71
C GLY A 201 3.24 -17.40 -1.37
N VAL A 202 3.39 -16.08 -1.46
CA VAL A 202 4.61 -15.35 -1.15
C VAL A 202 4.33 -14.26 -0.12
N PHE A 203 5.28 -14.03 0.77
CA PHE A 203 5.31 -12.87 1.64
C PHE A 203 6.07 -11.74 0.93
N GLN A 204 5.51 -10.53 0.92
CA GLN A 204 6.14 -9.37 0.30
C GLN A 204 6.20 -8.19 1.29
N SER A 205 7.37 -7.58 1.43
CA SER A 205 7.54 -6.30 2.13
C SER A 205 8.76 -5.55 1.61
N ALA A 206 8.62 -4.25 1.37
CA ALA A 206 9.75 -3.35 1.20
C ALA A 206 10.35 -3.05 2.57
N ARG A 207 11.66 -3.27 2.68
CA ARG A 207 12.45 -2.98 3.88
C ARG A 207 13.73 -2.28 3.47
N LEU A 208 14.28 -1.53 4.40
CA LEU A 208 15.56 -0.89 4.20
C LEU A 208 16.65 -1.90 4.57
N GLY A 209 17.56 -2.13 3.62
CA GLY A 209 18.83 -2.77 3.90
C GLY A 209 19.83 -1.70 4.28
N GLY A 210 20.47 -1.83 5.45
CA GLY A 210 21.63 -1.02 5.81
C GLY A 210 22.93 -1.58 5.23
N VAL A 211 22.83 -2.44 4.22
CA VAL A 211 23.92 -3.19 3.60
C VAL A 211 23.60 -3.33 2.11
N GLY A 212 24.53 -2.97 1.23
CA GLY A 212 24.42 -3.12 -0.21
C GLY A 212 24.54 -4.58 -0.65
N MET A 213 24.35 -4.81 -1.96
CA MET A 213 24.49 -6.15 -2.55
C MET A 213 25.91 -6.73 -2.44
N ASP A 214 26.90 -5.86 -2.19
CA ASP A 214 28.29 -6.21 -1.93
C ASP A 214 28.56 -6.62 -0.46
N GLY A 215 27.53 -6.62 0.39
CA GLY A 215 27.65 -6.95 1.80
C GLY A 215 28.27 -5.83 2.66
N ARG A 216 28.48 -4.63 2.10
CA ARG A 216 29.02 -3.46 2.82
C ARG A 216 27.91 -2.53 3.28
N PRO A 217 28.10 -1.77 4.37
CA PRO A 217 27.14 -0.76 4.80
C PRO A 217 26.80 0.22 3.66
N THR A 218 25.52 0.54 3.50
CA THR A 218 25.09 1.57 2.55
C THR A 218 25.42 2.96 3.12
N GLY A 219 26.15 3.79 2.37
CA GLY A 219 26.48 5.17 2.75
C GLY A 219 27.85 5.36 3.43
N GLU A 220 28.73 4.37 3.34
CA GLU A 220 30.19 4.54 3.53
C GLU A 220 30.89 4.86 2.20
#